data_AF-A0A9E1RIV7-F1
#
_entry.id   AF-A0A9E1RIV7-F1
#
_cell.length_a   1.000
_cell.length_b   1.000
_cell.length_c   1.000
_cell.angle_alpha   90.00
_cell.angle_beta   90.00
_cell.angle_gamma   90.00
#
_symmetry.space_group_name_H-M   'P 1'
#
loop_
_entity.id
_entity.type
_entity.pdbx_description
1 polymer ?
#
loop_
_entity_poly.entity_id
_entity_poly.type
_entity_poly.pdbx_seq_one_letter_code
_entity_poly.pdbx_strand_id
1 'polypeptide(L)'
;MNSNAEMDFIKINLESESYKIFFGKDYIENSANYIREFTKTNKIAIITDENTANLYLNKISRSLLESKYEVIHIILKSGEKIKNISSVENLLS
;
A
#
# COMPACT_ATOMS: atom_id res chain seq x y z
N MET A 1 -15.53 -18.43 13.04
CA MET A 1 -16.79 -17.76 12.64
C MET A 1 -16.59 -17.29 11.21
N ASN A 2 -17.42 -17.80 10.29
CA ASN A 2 -17.26 -17.58 8.86
C ASN A 2 -17.49 -16.12 8.49
N SER A 3 -16.57 -15.58 7.70
CA SER A 3 -16.94 -14.59 6.69
C SER A 3 -15.93 -14.71 5.55
N ASN A 4 -16.27 -15.52 4.55
CA ASN A 4 -15.95 -15.11 3.18
C ASN A 4 -16.75 -13.82 2.97
N ALA A 5 -16.23 -12.70 3.47
CA ALA A 5 -16.78 -11.40 3.11
C ALA A 5 -16.47 -11.27 1.63
N GLU A 6 -17.50 -11.34 0.81
CA GLU A 6 -17.38 -11.06 -0.62
C GLU A 6 -16.79 -9.65 -0.72
N MET A 7 -15.57 -9.57 -1.24
CA MET A 7 -14.88 -8.29 -1.35
C MET A 7 -15.57 -7.47 -2.41
N ASP A 8 -16.19 -6.37 -2.00
CA ASP A 8 -16.76 -5.43 -2.95
C ASP A 8 -15.61 -4.78 -3.73
N PHE A 9 -15.57 -5.07 -5.03
CA PHE A 9 -14.60 -4.47 -5.93
C PHE A 9 -15.25 -3.97 -7.22
N ILE A 10 -14.68 -2.90 -7.75
CA ILE A 10 -14.96 -2.44 -9.10
C ILE A 10 -13.76 -2.81 -9.97
N LYS A 11 -14.01 -3.57 -11.04
CA LYS A 11 -13.00 -3.83 -12.06
C LYS A 11 -12.93 -2.63 -13.00
N ILE A 12 -11.77 -1.99 -13.08
CA ILE A 12 -11.46 -0.93 -14.02
C ILE A 12 -10.73 -1.56 -15.20
N ASN A 13 -11.29 -1.39 -16.40
CA ASN A 13 -10.64 -1.80 -17.64
C ASN A 13 -10.07 -0.54 -18.32
N LEU A 14 -8.74 -0.44 -18.41
CA LEU A 14 -8.05 0.54 -19.23
C LEU A 14 -7.53 -0.13 -20.51
N GLU A 15 -7.04 0.67 -21.46
CA GLU A 15 -6.59 0.15 -22.76
C GLU A 15 -5.42 -0.84 -22.65
N SER A 16 -4.46 -0.57 -21.76
CA SER A 16 -3.25 -1.40 -21.60
C SER A 16 -3.29 -2.35 -20.41
N GLU A 17 -4.08 -2.03 -19.38
CA GLU A 17 -4.06 -2.71 -18.08
C GLU A 17 -5.45 -2.73 -17.48
N SER A 18 -5.74 -3.72 -16.63
CA SER A 18 -6.97 -3.75 -15.84
C SER A 18 -6.66 -4.03 -14.39
N TYR A 19 -7.30 -3.32 -13.47
CA TYR A 19 -7.10 -3.50 -12.03
C TYR A 19 -8.42 -3.46 -11.27
N LYS A 20 -8.39 -3.95 -10.03
CA LYS A 20 -9.53 -3.93 -9.12
C LYS A 20 -9.33 -2.81 -8.10
N ILE A 21 -10.38 -2.02 -7.86
CA ILE A 21 -10.46 -1.13 -6.70
C ILE A 21 -11.34 -1.83 -5.67
N PHE A 22 -10.79 -2.10 -4.49
CA PHE A 22 -11.48 -2.74 -3.38
C PHE A 22 -12.02 -1.70 -2.40
N PHE A 23 -13.24 -1.90 -1.89
CA PHE A 23 -13.90 -1.00 -0.95
C PHE A 23 -14.42 -1.76 0.27
N GLY A 24 -14.29 -1.16 1.45
CA GLY A 24 -14.85 -1.69 2.69
C GLY A 24 -14.01 -1.32 3.91
N LYS A 25 -14.08 -2.15 4.95
CA LYS A 25 -13.50 -1.87 6.27
C LYS A 25 -12.28 -2.76 6.54
N ASP A 26 -11.44 -2.31 7.48
CA ASP A 26 -10.31 -3.07 8.04
C ASP A 26 -9.22 -3.47 7.02
N TYR A 27 -9.18 -2.83 5.84
CA TYR A 27 -8.16 -3.07 4.81
C TYR A 27 -6.75 -2.66 5.24
N ILE A 28 -6.65 -1.62 6.07
CA ILE A 28 -5.36 -1.11 6.57
C ILE A 28 -4.75 -2.11 7.57
N GLU A 29 -5.56 -2.64 8.49
CA GLU A 29 -5.15 -3.60 9.49
C GLU A 29 -4.83 -4.97 8.85
N ASN A 30 -5.49 -5.33 7.75
CA ASN A 30 -5.34 -6.61 7.06
C ASN A 30 -4.63 -6.49 5.70
N SER A 31 -3.84 -5.44 5.47
CA SER A 31 -3.23 -5.12 4.16
C SER A 31 -2.45 -6.30 3.54
N ALA A 32 -1.77 -7.10 4.36
CA ALA A 32 -0.98 -8.22 3.86
C ALA A 32 -1.80 -9.31 3.16
N ASN A 33 -3.03 -9.57 3.61
CA ASN A 33 -3.90 -10.58 3.01
C ASN A 33 -4.23 -10.23 1.55
N TYR A 34 -4.44 -8.94 1.29
CA TYR A 34 -4.77 -8.44 -0.04
C TYR A 34 -3.54 -8.35 -0.93
N ILE A 35 -2.42 -7.84 -0.43
CA ILE A 35 -1.19 -7.67 -1.21
C ILE A 35 -0.64 -9.01 -1.71
N ARG A 36 -0.78 -10.09 -0.93
CA ARG A 36 -0.29 -11.42 -1.29
C ARG A 36 -0.90 -11.99 -2.57
N GLU A 37 -2.11 -11.57 -2.93
CA GLU A 37 -2.75 -11.98 -4.18
C GLU A 37 -2.09 -11.34 -5.42
N PHE A 38 -1.38 -10.22 -5.27
CA PHE A 38 -0.86 -9.42 -6.38
C PHE A 38 0.66 -9.52 -6.59
N THR A 39 1.39 -10.16 -5.67
CA THR A 39 2.84 -10.28 -5.79
C THR A 39 3.40 -11.58 -5.23
N LYS A 40 4.45 -12.08 -5.86
CA LYS A 40 5.22 -13.25 -5.40
C LYS A 40 6.45 -12.86 -4.57
N THR A 41 6.82 -11.57 -4.54
CA THR A 41 7.94 -11.10 -3.71
C THR A 41 7.51 -10.90 -2.26
N ASN A 42 8.45 -11.09 -1.34
CA ASN A 42 8.26 -10.73 0.07
C ASN A 42 8.86 -9.34 0.39
N LYS A 43 9.42 -8.63 -0.58
CA LYS A 43 10.00 -7.29 -0.37
C LYS A 43 9.00 -6.21 -0.74
N ILE A 44 8.72 -5.28 0.19
CA ILE A 44 7.81 -4.16 0.01
C ILE A 44 8.50 -2.86 0.42
N ALA A 45 8.41 -1.84 -0.42
CA ALA A 45 8.72 -0.46 -0.06
C ALA A 45 7.41 0.31 0.14
N ILE A 46 7.22 0.88 1.33
CA ILE A 46 6.09 1.79 1.61
C ILE A 46 6.61 3.22 1.42
N ILE A 47 6.05 3.92 0.43
CA ILE A 47 6.35 5.32 0.16
C ILE A 47 5.13 6.14 0.55
N THR A 48 5.29 7.10 1.46
CA THR A 48 4.17 7.89 1.99
C THR A 48 4.65 9.27 2.46
N ASP A 49 3.74 10.20 2.75
CA ASP A 49 4.06 11.48 3.37
C ASP A 49 3.98 11.39 4.91
N GLU A 50 4.57 12.36 5.61
CA GLU A 50 4.62 12.43 7.07
C GLU A 50 3.24 12.40 7.77
N ASN A 51 2.21 13.03 7.19
CA ASN A 51 0.87 13.09 7.80
C ASN A 51 0.19 11.73 7.68
N THR A 52 0.26 11.12 6.49
CA THR A 52 -0.28 9.79 6.23
C THR A 52 0.49 8.72 7.03
N ALA A 53 1.81 8.86 7.15
CA ALA A 53 2.64 7.96 7.93
C ALA A 53 2.20 7.91 9.40
N ASN A 54 1.99 9.08 10.01
CA ASN A 54 1.58 9.20 11.40
C ASN A 54 0.24 8.48 11.69
N LEU A 55 -0.65 8.40 10.70
CA LEU A 55 -1.97 7.79 10.86
C LEU A 55 -1.98 6.29 10.58
N TYR A 56 -1.26 5.84 9.54
CA TYR A 56 -1.50 4.51 8.97
C TYR A 56 -0.27 3.62 8.86
N LEU A 57 0.95 4.18 8.82
CA LEU A 57 2.17 3.41 8.56
C LEU A 57 2.32 2.25 9.55
N ASN A 58 2.20 2.53 10.85
CA ASN A 58 2.34 1.50 11.88
C ASN A 58 1.37 0.32 11.70
N LYS A 59 0.12 0.58 11.28
CA LYS A 59 -0.88 -0.47 11.07
C LYS A 59 -0.54 -1.34 9.86
N ILE A 60 -0.19 -0.71 8.74
CA ILE A 60 0.17 -1.41 7.50
C ILE A 60 1.45 -2.21 7.70
N SER A 61 2.50 -1.58 8.24
CA SER A 61 3.79 -2.23 8.48
C SER A 61 3.66 -3.42 9.42
N ARG A 62 2.84 -3.31 10.48
CA ARG A 62 2.56 -4.43 11.37
C ARG A 62 1.94 -5.61 10.62
N SER A 63 0.89 -5.36 9.83
CA SER A 63 0.21 -6.38 9.01
C SER A 63 1.19 -7.12 8.09
N LEU A 64 2.07 -6.37 7.43
CA LEU A 64 3.07 -6.89 6.50
C LEU A 64 4.19 -7.68 7.21
N LEU A 65 4.76 -7.14 8.29
CA LEU A 65 5.84 -7.79 9.04
C LEU A 65 5.37 -9.09 9.71
N GLU A 66 4.18 -9.11 10.31
CA GLU A 66 3.58 -10.33 10.88
C GLU A 66 3.33 -11.39 9.79
N SER A 67 3.14 -10.95 8.54
CA SER A 67 2.99 -11.80 7.36
C SER A 67 4.31 -12.13 6.65
N LYS A 68 5.46 -11.92 7.31
CA LYS A 68 6.81 -12.26 6.83
C LYS A 68 7.28 -11.49 5.59
N TYR A 69 6.73 -10.29 5.34
CA TYR A 69 7.31 -9.38 4.37
C TYR A 69 8.55 -8.68 4.96
N GLU A 70 9.55 -8.43 4.12
CA GLU A 70 10.63 -7.47 4.36
C GLU A 70 10.12 -6.09 3.93
N VAL A 71 10.01 -5.16 4.88
CA VAL A 71 9.41 -3.86 4.65
C VAL A 71 10.44 -2.75 4.88
N ILE A 72 10.59 -1.86 3.89
CA ILE A 72 11.30 -0.59 4.05
C ILE A 72 10.31 0.57 3.97
N HIS A 73 10.59 1.65 4.69
CA HIS A 73 9.75 2.84 4.70
C HIS A 73 10.51 4.02 4.12
N ILE A 74 9.86 4.77 3.23
CA ILE A 74 10.36 6.03 2.71
C ILE A 74 9.31 7.09 2.97
N ILE A 75 9.62 8.01 3.88
CA ILE A 75 8.69 9.05 4.35
C ILE A 75 9.10 10.39 3.76
N LEU A 76 8.19 11.00 3.01
CA LEU A 76 8.35 12.29 2.35
C LEU A 76 7.72 13.42 3.18
N LYS A 77 8.17 14.65 2.92
CA LYS A 77 7.47 15.85 3.43
C LYS A 77 6.08 15.94 2.80
N SER A 78 5.11 16.46 3.53
CA SER A 78 3.76 16.66 2.99
C SER A 78 3.70 17.85 2.02
N GLY A 79 2.78 17.77 1.04
CA GLY A 79 2.37 18.89 0.18
C GLY A 79 2.79 18.79 -1.29
N GLU A 80 2.00 19.44 -2.17
CA GLU A 80 2.15 19.34 -3.64
C GLU A 80 3.50 19.87 -4.16
N LYS A 81 4.17 20.73 -3.39
CA LYS A 81 5.46 21.32 -3.78
C LYS A 81 6.55 20.27 -4.03
N ILE A 82 6.47 19.12 -3.37
CA ILE A 82 7.44 18.03 -3.52
C ILE A 82 7.04 17.01 -4.60
N LYS A 83 5.94 17.23 -5.32
CA LYS A 83 5.54 16.36 -6.43
C LYS A 83 6.26 16.76 -7.71
N ASN A 84 7.58 16.57 -7.69
CA ASN A 84 8.48 16.93 -8.76
C ASN A 84 9.54 15.83 -8.96
N ILE A 85 10.23 15.86 -10.11
CA ILE A 85 11.20 14.82 -10.47
C ILE A 85 12.37 14.73 -9.48
N SER A 86 12.84 15.87 -8.96
CA SER A 86 13.93 15.90 -7.99
C SER A 86 13.56 15.12 -6.71
N SER A 87 12.30 15.15 -6.31
CA SER A 87 11.84 14.37 -5.15
C SER A 87 11.81 12.87 -5.43
N VAL A 88 11.60 12.47 -6.69
CA VAL A 88 11.72 11.06 -7.11
C VAL A 88 13.18 10.63 -7.19
N GLU A 89 14.07 11.47 -7.71
CA GLU A 89 15.51 11.19 -7.78
C GLU A 89 16.10 10.91 -6.39
N ASN A 90 15.68 11.69 -5.38
CA ASN A 90 16.06 11.49 -3.98
C ASN A 90 15.56 10.16 -3.39
N LEU A 91 14.57 9.49 -4.00
CA LEU A 91 14.13 8.15 -3.58
C LEU A 91 15.05 7.04 -4.11
N LEU A 92 15.80 7.31 -5.18
CA LEU A 92 16.56 6.31 -5.95
C LEU A 92 18.06 6.32 -5.65
N SER A 93 18.57 7.38 -5.00
CA SER A 93 19.96 7.56 -4.60
C SER A 93 20.28 6.85 -3.28
#